data_AF-A0A398BDM1-F1
#
_entry.id   AF-A0A398BDM1-F1
#
_cell.length_a   1.000
_cell.length_b   1.000
_cell.length_c   1.000
_cell.angle_alpha   90.00
_cell.angle_beta   90.00
_cell.angle_gamma   90.00
#
_symmetry.space_group_name_H-M   'P 1'
#
loop_
_entity.id
_entity.type
_entity.pdbx_description
1 polymer ?
#
loop_
_entity_poly.entity_id
_entity_poly.type
_entity_poly.pdbx_seq_one_letter_code
_entity_poly.pdbx_strand_id
1 'polypeptide(L)' 'MLLEDVIDEYLYHCMAEGYTNKTMINKRQELKQVKVFLKEKRGIAALESVTVHDLKAYVGGK' A
#
# COMPACT_ATOMS: atom_id res chain seq x y z
N MET A 1 11.04 -5.92 -5.39
CA MET A 1 9.65 -6.37 -5.57
C MET A 1 8.81 -5.15 -5.92
N LEU A 2 7.91 -5.21 -6.90
CA LEU A 2 7.08 -4.03 -7.21
C LEU A 2 6.10 -3.78 -6.06
N LEU A 3 5.78 -2.51 -5.82
CA LEU A 3 4.77 -2.14 -4.81
C LEU A 3 3.42 -2.85 -5.06
N GLU A 4 3.08 -3.08 -6.32
CA GLU A 4 1.85 -3.78 -6.72
C GLU A 4 1.86 -5.24 -6.27
N ASP A 5 2.96 -5.96 -6.52
CA ASP A 5 3.11 -7.36 -6.10
C ASP A 5 2.97 -7.50 -4.58
N VAL A 6 3.61 -6.60 -3.82
CA VAL A 6 3.59 -6.62 -2.34
C VAL A 6 2.19 -6.35 -1.80
N ILE A 7 1.49 -5.39 -2.40
CA ILE A 7 0.12 -5.04 -2.01
C ILE A 7 -0.81 -6.21 -2.27
N ASP A 8 -0.69 -6.87 -3.42
CA ASP A 8 -1.52 -8.01 -3.76
C ASP A 8 -1.24 -9.21 -2.85
N GLU A 9 0.04 -9.50 -2.57
CA GLU A 9 0.44 -10.53 -1.60
C GLU A 9 -0.17 -10.28 -0.21
N TYR A 10 -0.10 -9.05 0.29
CA TYR A 10 -0.70 -8.68 1.57
C TYR A 10 -2.23 -8.83 1.57
N LEU A 11 -2.89 -8.48 0.46
CA LEU A 11 -4.33 -8.66 0.32
C LEU A 11 -4.70 -10.15 0.28
N TYR A 12 -3.91 -11.01 -0.38
CA TYR A 12 -4.09 -12.46 -0.34
C TYR A 12 -3.92 -13.01 1.08
N HIS A 13 -2.90 -12.58 1.80
CA HIS A 13 -2.72 -12.94 3.20
C HIS A 13 -3.95 -12.55 4.05
N CYS A 14 -4.48 -11.33 3.90
CA CYS A 14 -5.67 -10.89 4.61
C CYS A 14 -6.91 -11.75 4.28
N MET A 15 -7.06 -12.19 3.03
CA MET A 15 -8.14 -13.11 2.65
C MET A 15 -7.99 -14.48 3.30
N ALA A 16 -6.76 -15.02 3.34
CA ALA A 16 -6.48 -16.30 4.00
C ALA A 16 -6.73 -16.25 5.52
N GLU A 17 -6.48 -15.11 6.15
CA GLU A 17 -6.81 -14.84 7.56
C GLU A 17 -8.32 -14.67 7.84
N GLY A 18 -9.18 -14.75 6.82
CA GLY A 18 -10.63 -14.72 6.98
C GLY A 18 -11.22 -13.32 7.17
N TYR A 19 -10.55 -12.27 6.65
CA TYR A 19 -11.05 -10.90 6.75
C TYR A 19 -12.38 -10.74 6.02
N THR A 20 -13.33 -10.03 6.64
CA THR A 20 -14.65 -9.80 6.01
C THR A 20 -14.53 -9.02 4.71
N ASN A 21 -15.50 -9.18 3.81
CA ASN A 21 -15.57 -8.41 2.56
C ASN A 21 -15.50 -6.89 2.81
N LYS A 22 -16.17 -6.38 3.85
CA LYS A 22 -16.10 -4.96 4.23
C LYS A 22 -14.69 -4.55 4.62
N THR A 23 -13.99 -5.37 5.41
CA THR A 23 -12.60 -5.12 5.80
C THR A 23 -11.67 -5.13 4.59
N MET A 24 -11.87 -6.06 3.66
CA MET A 24 -11.09 -6.15 2.42
C MET A 24 -11.27 -4.91 1.53
N ILE A 25 -12.50 -4.39 1.41
CA ILE A 25 -12.77 -3.14 0.68
C ILE A 25 -12.00 -1.97 1.31
N ASN A 26 -12.04 -1.83 2.63
CA ASN A 26 -11.31 -0.78 3.34
C ASN A 26 -9.80 -0.88 3.12
N LYS A 27 -9.22 -2.08 3.29
CA LYS A 27 -7.79 -2.32 3.06
C LYS A 27 -7.37 -1.99 1.63
N ARG A 28 -8.14 -2.42 0.62
CA ARG A 28 -7.87 -2.09 -0.78
C ARG A 28 -7.84 -0.58 -1.01
N GLN A 29 -8.77 0.15 -0.40
CA GLN A 29 -8.83 1.61 -0.52
C GLN A 29 -7.63 2.29 0.14
N GLU A 30 -7.23 1.86 1.35
CA GLU A 30 -6.06 2.37 2.06
C GLU A 30 -4.76 2.13 1.26
N LEU A 31 -4.54 0.91 0.78
CA LEU A 31 -3.35 0.55 0.01
C LEU A 31 -3.31 1.22 -1.35
N LYS A 32 -4.48 1.44 -1.99
CA LYS A 32 -4.58 2.22 -3.22
C LYS A 32 -4.07 3.66 -3.03
N GLN A 33 -4.43 4.31 -1.92
CA GLN A 33 -3.98 5.67 -1.64
C GLN A 33 -2.47 5.73 -1.40
N VAL A 34 -1.92 4.78 -0.63
CA VAL A 34 -0.47 4.66 -0.42
C VAL A 34 0.25 4.43 -1.74
N LYS A 35 -0.23 3.49 -2.56
CA LYS A 35 0.36 3.19 -3.87
C LYS A 35 0.39 4.41 -4.78
N VAL A 36 -0.73 5.12 -4.89
CA VAL A 36 -0.83 6.34 -5.72
C VAL A 36 0.14 7.40 -5.22
N PHE A 37 0.26 7.60 -3.90
CA PHE A 37 1.22 8.54 -3.36
C PHE A 37 2.67 8.16 -3.72
N LEU A 38 3.06 6.91 -3.46
CA LEU A 38 4.44 6.45 -3.71
C LEU A 38 4.77 6.46 -5.21
N LYS A 39 3.86 6.00 -6.07
CA LYS A 39 4.07 5.92 -7.52
C LYS A 39 4.02 7.29 -8.19
N GLU A 40 2.95 8.05 -7.96
CA GLU A 40 2.69 9.29 -8.71
C GLU A 40 3.39 10.52 -8.12
N LYS A 41 3.45 10.64 -6.78
CA LYS A 41 4.08 11.81 -6.14
C LYS A 41 5.57 11.61 -5.85
N ARG A 42 6.01 10.37 -5.64
CA ARG A 42 7.42 10.05 -5.29
C ARG A 42 8.18 9.35 -6.41
N GLY A 43 7.51 8.86 -7.45
CA GLY A 43 8.16 8.12 -8.54
C GLY A 43 8.71 6.75 -8.11
N ILE A 44 8.24 6.21 -6.98
CA ILE A 44 8.73 4.96 -6.41
C ILE A 44 7.82 3.82 -6.85
N ALA A 45 8.38 2.85 -7.60
CA ALA A 45 7.67 1.66 -8.06
C ALA A 45 8.12 0.37 -7.35
N ALA A 46 9.33 0.35 -6.80
CA ALA A 46 9.89 -0.80 -6.08
C ALA A 46 9.80 -0.60 -4.57
N LEU A 47 9.45 -1.66 -3.83
CA LEU A 47 9.35 -1.64 -2.36
C LEU A 47 10.67 -1.23 -1.72
N GLU A 48 11.79 -1.75 -2.23
CA GLU A 48 13.12 -1.52 -1.70
C GLU A 48 13.57 -0.05 -1.80
N SER A 49 12.91 0.72 -2.66
CA SER A 49 13.16 2.14 -2.83
C SER A 49 12.31 3.03 -1.91
N VAL A 50 11.38 2.45 -1.13
CA VAL A 50 10.58 3.20 -0.15
C VAL A 50 11.41 3.52 1.07
N THR A 51 11.51 4.80 1.42
CA THR A 51 12.19 5.23 2.65
C THR A 51 11.21 5.59 3.76
N VAL A 52 11.70 5.62 5.00
CA VAL A 52 10.93 6.12 6.15
C VAL A 52 10.50 7.57 5.94
N HIS A 53 11.29 8.38 5.22
CA HIS A 53 10.93 9.76 4.92
C HIS A 53 9.70 9.85 4.00
N ASP A 54 9.61 8.97 3.00
CA ASP A 54 8.45 8.91 2.11
C ASP A 54 7.18 8.53 2.87
N LEU A 55 7.28 7.55 3.78
CA LEU A 55 6.17 7.14 4.63
C LEU A 55 5.73 8.25 5.59
N LYS A 56 6.68 8.95 6.21
CA LYS A 56 6.38 10.12 7.06
C LYS A 56 5.67 11.22 6.27
N ALA A 57 6.11 11.48 5.04
CA ALA A 57 5.47 12.48 4.19
C ALA A 57 4.06 12.09 3.74
N TYR A 58 3.76 10.79 3.60
CA TYR A 58 2.41 10.32 3.34
C TYR A 58 1.47 10.57 4.54
N VAL A 59 1.95 10.28 5.75
CA VAL A 59 1.16 10.41 6.99
C VAL A 59 1.01 11.87 7.42
N GLY A 60 2.08 12.66 7.35
CA GLY A 60 2.11 14.06 7.78
C GLY A 60 1.69 15.07 6.72
N GLY A 61 1.46 14.63 5.47
CA GLY A 61 0.96 15.45 4.36
C GLY A 61 -0.57 15.48 4.23
N LYS A 62 -1.29 15.08 5.29
CA LYS A 62 -2.72 15.35 5.47
C LYS A 62 -2.92 16.65 6.23
#